data_AF-A0A954IW13-F1
#
_entry.id   AF-A0A954IW13-F1
#
_cell.length_a   1.000
_cell.length_b   1.000
_cell.length_c   1.000
_cell.angle_alpha   90.00
_cell.angle_beta   90.00
_cell.angle_gamma   90.00
#
_symmetry.space_group_name_H-M   'P 1'
#
loop_
_entity.id
_entity.type
_entity.pdbx_description
1 polymer ?
#
loop_
_entity_poly.entity_id
_entity_poly.type
_entity_poly.pdbx_seq_one_letter_code
_entity_poly.pdbx_strand_id
1 'polypeptide(L)'
;MRTKLSTLFALTTAAALATTIESAALVAQSSTVIPPSCATRDGNRHMTVYFAENRVRRVQVLIDARHLSGLSGSRLVRMSFRKDIKGADMYGRIRGNETTPMVVNASFTDAKADMPSAIFRDNHGSKVVEIFRGGLALPRVSPTDGRAVATFASTEAPTFVFKQPLDIVAGKTLCLDFESFPASAGHEWEWPIDAETHRVAGTSRVIGSACWNSKSTPVTTVMESSLRPGMHLKSTSRTPPNTAAAFLMYGLSDQFAFGTVPLPLTIAAPACQLVVSPDVFVPAIFFHRLRASDEGHTSQIVPTPQIAAMYGSTLYLQYLFLVSGATPSLATGNGIAAKFTSDTPTLGVSLVATTNTTGSSGRVFLDFAPVIELESR
;
A
#
# COMPACT_ATOMS: atom_id res chain seq x y z
N MET A 1 89.12 12.64 -43.79
CA MET A 1 87.82 12.55 -44.51
C MET A 1 87.34 11.12 -44.47
N ARG A 2 86.04 10.92 -44.21
CA ARG A 2 85.27 9.65 -44.12
C ARG A 2 85.37 8.88 -42.80
N THR A 3 84.56 9.35 -41.87
CA THR A 3 83.95 8.65 -40.73
C THR A 3 83.10 7.47 -41.20
N LYS A 4 83.18 6.33 -40.50
CA LYS A 4 82.27 5.19 -40.61
C LYS A 4 81.45 5.04 -39.32
N LEU A 5 80.17 4.72 -39.52
CA LEU A 5 79.13 4.37 -38.56
C LEU A 5 79.49 3.19 -37.65
N SER A 6 78.94 3.18 -36.43
CA SER A 6 78.30 2.00 -35.85
C SER A 6 77.36 2.39 -34.69
N THR A 7 76.07 2.45 -35.03
CA THR A 7 74.89 1.88 -34.35
C THR A 7 74.97 1.57 -32.85
N LEU A 8 74.11 2.21 -32.04
CA LEU A 8 73.47 1.55 -30.90
C LEU A 8 71.99 1.97 -30.78
N PHE A 9 71.13 0.95 -30.87
CA PHE A 9 69.77 0.82 -30.34
C PHE A 9 69.66 1.33 -28.88
N ALA A 10 68.53 1.62 -28.23
CA ALA A 10 67.11 1.85 -28.50
C ALA A 10 66.46 2.06 -27.11
N LEU A 11 65.24 2.66 -27.06
CA LEU A 11 64.29 2.70 -25.92
C LEU A 11 64.74 3.45 -24.64
N THR A 12 64.10 4.56 -24.25
CA THR A 12 62.74 4.54 -23.67
C THR A 12 62.17 5.97 -23.62
N THR A 13 61.26 6.32 -24.53
CA THR A 13 60.32 7.44 -24.37
C THR A 13 58.92 6.87 -24.22
N ALA A 14 58.59 6.48 -22.99
CA ALA A 14 57.22 6.10 -22.60
C ALA A 14 56.83 6.93 -21.38
N ALA A 15 56.58 8.22 -21.59
CA ALA A 15 56.05 9.11 -20.56
C ALA A 15 55.33 10.29 -21.19
N ALA A 16 54.25 10.04 -21.94
CA ALA A 16 53.22 11.04 -22.26
C ALA A 16 52.14 10.40 -23.13
N LEU A 17 51.24 9.58 -22.57
CA LEU A 17 49.92 9.23 -23.16
C LEU A 17 49.19 8.23 -22.25
N ALA A 18 48.85 8.64 -21.02
CA ALA A 18 47.87 7.93 -20.19
C ALA A 18 47.50 8.81 -18.98
N THR A 19 46.64 9.80 -19.15
CA THR A 19 45.89 10.44 -18.04
C THR A 19 44.87 11.45 -18.58
N THR A 20 43.95 11.00 -19.44
CA THR A 20 42.75 11.78 -19.78
C THR A 20 41.55 10.88 -20.04
N ILE A 21 41.26 9.92 -19.16
CA ILE A 21 39.93 9.28 -19.08
C ILE A 21 39.65 8.90 -17.62
N GLU A 22 39.62 9.87 -16.71
CA GLU A 22 39.11 9.62 -15.34
C GLU A 22 38.68 10.94 -14.69
N SER A 23 37.79 11.65 -15.37
CA SER A 23 36.95 12.69 -14.77
C SER A 23 35.67 12.79 -15.57
N ALA A 24 35.03 11.64 -15.84
CA ALA A 24 33.60 11.64 -16.02
C ALA A 24 33.04 12.11 -14.67
N ALA A 25 32.46 13.31 -14.68
CA ALA A 25 31.90 13.93 -13.49
C ALA A 25 31.16 12.88 -12.66
N LEU A 26 31.60 12.73 -11.41
CA LEU A 26 30.86 12.05 -10.36
C LEU A 26 29.61 12.91 -10.17
N VAL A 27 28.61 12.75 -11.04
CA VAL A 27 27.30 13.34 -10.82
C VAL A 27 26.83 12.70 -9.53
N ALA A 28 26.75 13.50 -8.48
CA ALA A 28 26.38 13.02 -7.16
C ALA A 28 25.04 12.30 -7.28
N GLN A 29 25.05 10.99 -7.06
CA GLN A 29 23.81 10.22 -6.95
C GLN A 29 23.07 10.72 -5.72
N SER A 30 21.85 11.20 -5.91
CA SER A 30 20.95 11.58 -4.82
C SER A 30 19.84 10.55 -4.71
N SER A 31 19.47 10.19 -3.49
CA SER A 31 18.27 9.39 -3.23
C SER A 31 17.28 10.14 -2.34
N THR A 32 16.01 9.83 -2.50
CA THR A 32 14.94 10.29 -1.59
C THR A 32 14.11 9.10 -1.14
N VAL A 33 13.71 9.10 0.13
CA VAL A 33 12.83 8.08 0.72
C VAL A 33 11.42 8.64 0.84
N ILE A 34 10.45 7.85 0.42
CA ILE A 34 9.04 8.20 0.38
C ILE A 34 8.26 7.16 1.19
N PRO A 35 7.50 7.57 2.23
CA PRO A 35 7.43 8.93 2.79
C PRO A 35 8.74 9.34 3.50
N PRO A 36 9.09 10.65 3.55
CA PRO A 36 10.33 11.11 4.21
C PRO A 36 10.42 10.78 5.70
N SER A 37 9.28 10.70 6.39
CA SER A 37 9.22 10.28 7.80
C SER A 37 9.71 8.85 8.04
N CYS A 38 9.79 8.05 6.98
CA CYS A 38 10.27 6.68 7.01
C CYS A 38 11.76 6.59 6.65
N ALA A 39 12.46 7.70 6.38
CA ALA A 39 13.89 7.66 6.11
C ALA A 39 14.71 7.17 7.33
N THR A 40 14.23 7.41 8.55
CA THR A 40 14.97 7.14 9.80
C THR A 40 14.28 6.12 10.73
N ARG A 41 13.11 5.60 10.36
CA ARG A 41 12.35 4.59 11.11
C ARG A 41 11.54 3.71 10.19
N ASP A 42 11.06 2.59 10.70
CA ASP A 42 10.15 1.70 9.98
C ASP A 42 8.78 2.35 9.79
N GLY A 43 8.09 1.88 8.76
CA GLY A 43 6.67 2.05 8.61
C GLY A 43 5.91 1.37 9.74
N ASN A 44 4.74 1.88 10.05
CA ASN A 44 3.86 1.34 11.09
C ASN A 44 2.91 0.22 10.58
N ARG A 45 3.00 -0.14 9.29
CA ARG A 45 2.26 -1.22 8.65
C ARG A 45 3.21 -2.07 7.80
N HIS A 46 2.74 -3.27 7.49
CA HIS A 46 3.31 -4.02 6.37
C HIS A 46 2.35 -3.93 5.20
N MET A 47 2.91 -3.88 4.00
CA MET A 47 2.20 -4.18 2.78
C MET A 47 2.93 -5.36 2.18
N THR A 48 2.26 -6.48 1.95
CA THR A 48 2.74 -7.37 0.90
C THR A 48 2.56 -6.56 -0.36
N VAL A 49 3.64 -6.09 -1.02
CA VAL A 49 3.37 -5.47 -2.30
C VAL A 49 2.68 -6.53 -3.12
N TYR A 50 1.57 -6.13 -3.71
CA TYR A 50 0.65 -6.92 -4.52
C TYR A 50 1.32 -7.57 -5.75
N PHE A 51 2.64 -7.64 -5.78
CA PHE A 51 3.50 -8.09 -6.85
C PHE A 51 3.67 -9.60 -6.94
N ALA A 52 3.45 -10.38 -5.88
CA ALA A 52 3.91 -11.78 -5.88
C ALA A 52 2.87 -12.84 -5.46
N GLU A 53 1.61 -12.47 -5.24
CA GLU A 53 0.57 -13.51 -5.14
C GLU A 53 0.36 -14.20 -6.50
N ASN A 54 -0.10 -15.45 -6.50
CA ASN A 54 -0.51 -16.25 -7.68
C ASN A 54 -1.68 -15.64 -8.48
N ARG A 55 -1.91 -14.34 -8.35
CA ARG A 55 -2.99 -13.60 -8.96
C ARG A 55 -2.40 -12.46 -9.75
N VAL A 56 -2.98 -12.29 -10.91
CA VAL A 56 -2.77 -11.15 -11.79
C VAL A 56 -3.22 -9.88 -11.04
N ARG A 57 -2.32 -8.91 -10.83
CA ARG A 57 -2.62 -7.69 -10.06
C ARG A 57 -2.10 -6.43 -10.75
N ARG A 58 -2.87 -5.35 -10.62
CA ARG A 58 -2.45 -4.01 -11.06
C ARG A 58 -2.53 -3.03 -9.90
N VAL A 59 -1.48 -2.24 -9.75
CA VAL A 59 -1.33 -1.25 -8.69
C VAL A 59 -0.77 0.03 -9.25
N GLN A 60 -1.42 1.15 -8.97
CA GLN A 60 -0.85 2.48 -9.16
C GLN A 60 -0.45 3.09 -7.83
N VAL A 61 0.75 3.68 -7.78
CA VAL A 61 1.24 4.50 -6.69
C VAL A 61 1.38 5.93 -7.22
N LEU A 62 0.61 6.86 -6.66
CA LEU A 62 0.73 8.28 -6.98
C LEU A 62 1.56 8.95 -5.89
N ILE A 63 2.67 9.57 -6.27
CA ILE A 63 3.60 10.28 -5.39
C ILE A 63 3.47 11.77 -5.65
N ASP A 64 3.07 12.53 -4.63
CA ASP A 64 2.92 13.98 -4.72
C ASP A 64 4.22 14.68 -5.12
N ALA A 65 4.09 15.74 -5.92
CA ALA A 65 5.21 16.54 -6.42
C ALA A 65 6.13 17.06 -5.30
N ARG A 66 5.60 17.33 -4.09
CA ARG A 66 6.38 17.82 -2.96
C ARG A 66 7.47 16.86 -2.49
N HIS A 67 7.33 15.56 -2.76
CA HIS A 67 8.35 14.55 -2.42
C HIS A 67 9.47 14.48 -3.46
N LEU A 68 9.24 15.05 -4.64
CA LEU A 68 10.15 15.03 -5.78
C LEU A 68 10.86 16.37 -5.98
N SER A 69 10.47 17.42 -5.24
CA SER A 69 11.01 18.77 -5.41
C SER A 69 12.53 18.83 -5.22
N GLY A 70 13.06 18.07 -4.25
CA GLY A 70 14.50 17.96 -3.98
C GLY A 70 15.29 17.24 -5.06
N LEU A 71 14.61 16.60 -6.02
CA LEU A 71 15.18 15.90 -7.16
C LEU A 71 14.92 16.64 -8.49
N SER A 72 14.35 17.86 -8.44
CA SER A 72 14.03 18.63 -9.65
C SER A 72 15.27 18.89 -10.51
N GLY A 73 15.17 18.58 -11.80
CA GLY A 73 16.29 18.69 -12.75
C GLY A 73 17.21 17.46 -12.81
N SER A 74 16.98 16.46 -11.95
CA SER A 74 17.64 15.14 -12.04
C SER A 74 16.78 14.14 -12.82
N ARG A 75 17.35 12.98 -13.10
CA ARG A 75 16.67 11.85 -13.74
C ARG A 75 16.58 10.68 -12.80
N LEU A 76 15.39 10.13 -12.61
CA LEU A 76 15.23 8.90 -11.85
C LEU A 76 15.81 7.73 -12.64
N VAL A 77 16.63 6.92 -11.99
CA VAL A 77 17.32 5.78 -12.62
C VAL A 77 17.03 4.45 -11.94
N ARG A 78 16.62 4.50 -10.66
CA ARG A 78 16.36 3.31 -9.86
C ARG A 78 15.27 3.58 -8.85
N MET A 79 14.51 2.54 -8.54
CA MET A 79 13.55 2.50 -7.45
C MET A 79 13.78 1.24 -6.62
N SER A 80 13.73 1.35 -5.30
CA SER A 80 13.82 0.20 -4.40
C SER A 80 12.74 0.24 -3.33
N PHE A 81 12.26 -0.94 -2.93
CA PHE A 81 11.29 -1.07 -1.84
C PHE A 81 11.98 -1.52 -0.56
N ARG A 82 11.63 -0.91 0.57
CA ARG A 82 12.18 -1.32 1.85
C ARG A 82 11.51 -2.60 2.35
N LYS A 83 12.34 -3.55 2.78
CA LYS A 83 11.94 -4.77 3.49
C LYS A 83 11.18 -4.42 4.78
N ASP A 84 10.06 -5.09 5.05
CA ASP A 84 9.36 -4.96 6.34
C ASP A 84 10.06 -5.76 7.44
N ILE A 85 10.57 -5.11 8.48
CA ILE A 85 11.20 -5.85 9.58
C ILE A 85 10.20 -6.48 10.57
N LYS A 86 8.92 -6.08 10.53
CA LYS A 86 7.88 -6.57 11.46
C LYS A 86 7.27 -7.89 11.03
N GLY A 87 7.22 -8.19 9.73
CA GLY A 87 6.86 -9.50 9.17
C GLY A 87 7.98 -10.54 9.22
N ALA A 88 8.93 -10.42 10.17
CA ALA A 88 10.11 -11.27 10.30
C ALA A 88 9.81 -12.79 10.24
N ASP A 89 8.64 -13.19 10.77
CA ASP A 89 8.14 -14.57 10.80
C ASP A 89 7.61 -15.06 9.44
N MET A 90 7.23 -14.16 8.53
CA MET A 90 6.79 -14.49 7.17
C MET A 90 7.97 -14.87 6.26
N TYR A 91 9.16 -14.34 6.50
CA TYR A 91 10.33 -14.58 5.65
C TYR A 91 10.89 -16.00 5.71
N GLY A 92 10.61 -16.74 6.79
CA GLY A 92 10.93 -18.18 6.86
C GLY A 92 10.24 -19.03 5.79
N ARG A 93 9.20 -18.48 5.14
CA ARG A 93 8.45 -19.13 4.05
C ARG A 93 8.88 -18.66 2.66
N ILE A 94 9.61 -17.54 2.54
CA ILE A 94 9.96 -16.97 1.24
C ILE A 94 11.25 -17.62 0.76
N ARG A 95 11.15 -18.44 -0.28
CA ARG A 95 12.33 -18.93 -1.00
C ARG A 95 12.93 -17.73 -1.76
N GLY A 96 14.11 -17.30 -1.36
CA GLY A 96 14.82 -16.27 -2.12
C GLY A 96 15.31 -16.76 -3.48
N ASN A 97 15.69 -15.81 -4.35
CA ASN A 97 16.15 -16.03 -5.74
C ASN A 97 15.03 -16.35 -6.74
N GLU A 98 13.78 -16.12 -6.36
CA GLU A 98 12.67 -16.25 -7.28
C GLU A 98 12.45 -14.93 -8.05
N THR A 99 11.92 -15.05 -9.26
CA THR A 99 11.63 -13.90 -10.12
C THR A 99 10.14 -13.80 -10.36
N THR A 100 9.59 -12.61 -10.17
CA THR A 100 8.18 -12.35 -10.47
C THR A 100 8.07 -11.52 -11.75
N PRO A 101 7.41 -12.01 -12.82
CA PRO A 101 7.23 -11.24 -14.04
C PRO A 101 6.40 -9.98 -13.77
N MET A 102 6.91 -8.83 -14.19
CA MET A 102 6.30 -7.54 -13.93
C MET A 102 6.56 -6.55 -15.06
N VAL A 103 5.61 -5.62 -15.23
CA VAL A 103 5.76 -4.41 -16.03
C VAL A 103 5.55 -3.21 -15.11
N VAL A 104 6.41 -2.20 -15.25
CA VAL A 104 6.25 -0.92 -14.54
C VAL A 104 6.26 0.20 -15.56
N ASN A 105 5.16 0.93 -15.60
CA ASN A 105 5.00 2.16 -16.36
C ASN A 105 5.07 3.36 -15.42
N ALA A 106 5.61 4.46 -15.90
CA ALA A 106 5.67 5.72 -15.16
C ALA A 106 5.20 6.88 -16.01
N SER A 107 4.57 7.87 -15.38
CA SER A 107 4.21 9.13 -16.02
C SER A 107 4.11 10.25 -14.99
N PHE A 108 4.47 11.46 -15.39
CA PHE A 108 4.15 12.67 -14.63
C PHE A 108 2.76 13.17 -15.02
N THR A 109 1.93 13.47 -14.02
CA THR A 109 0.49 13.76 -14.19
C THR A 109 0.07 15.00 -13.40
N ASP A 110 -1.06 15.57 -13.79
CA ASP A 110 -1.82 16.58 -13.02
C ASP A 110 -2.83 15.96 -12.05
N ALA A 111 -3.02 14.64 -12.13
CA ALA A 111 -3.80 13.92 -11.13
C ALA A 111 -3.15 14.08 -9.75
N LYS A 112 -3.94 14.44 -8.75
CA LYS A 112 -3.43 14.72 -7.42
C LYS A 112 -3.35 13.45 -6.61
N ALA A 113 -2.25 13.27 -5.88
CA ALA A 113 -2.06 12.11 -5.00
C ALA A 113 -3.12 12.06 -3.88
N ASP A 114 -3.72 13.19 -3.51
CA ASP A 114 -4.78 13.27 -2.49
C ASP A 114 -6.20 13.00 -3.01
N MET A 115 -6.38 12.93 -4.33
CA MET A 115 -7.65 12.66 -5.00
C MET A 115 -7.41 11.79 -6.25
N PRO A 116 -6.86 10.58 -6.10
CA PRO A 116 -6.66 9.67 -7.22
C PRO A 116 -8.02 9.21 -7.77
N SER A 117 -8.05 8.95 -9.07
CA SER A 117 -9.17 8.29 -9.72
C SER A 117 -9.13 6.79 -9.44
N ALA A 118 -10.31 6.19 -9.25
CA ALA A 118 -10.43 4.73 -9.27
C ALA A 118 -10.10 4.17 -10.67
N ILE A 119 -10.22 4.96 -11.74
CA ILE A 119 -9.92 4.58 -13.11
C ILE A 119 -8.43 4.79 -13.39
N PHE A 120 -7.69 3.72 -13.65
CA PHE A 120 -6.23 3.75 -13.77
C PHE A 120 -5.72 4.74 -14.81
N ARG A 121 -6.36 4.81 -15.98
CA ARG A 121 -5.96 5.71 -17.07
C ARG A 121 -6.01 7.18 -16.64
N ASP A 122 -6.95 7.56 -15.79
CA ASP A 122 -7.17 8.96 -15.42
C ASP A 122 -6.11 9.46 -14.43
N ASN A 123 -5.33 8.57 -13.82
CA ASN A 123 -4.17 8.91 -13.01
C ASN A 123 -2.90 9.11 -13.84
N HIS A 124 -2.87 8.67 -15.09
CA HIS A 124 -1.70 8.82 -15.94
C HIS A 124 -1.60 10.21 -16.57
N GLY A 125 -0.36 10.63 -16.84
CA GLY A 125 -0.08 11.76 -17.70
C GLY A 125 -0.21 11.39 -19.18
N SER A 126 -0.10 12.40 -20.06
CA SER A 126 -0.14 12.21 -21.51
C SER A 126 1.01 11.38 -22.06
N LYS A 127 2.16 11.37 -21.37
CA LYS A 127 3.36 10.60 -21.73
C LYS A 127 3.59 9.49 -20.71
N VAL A 128 3.12 8.29 -21.02
CA VAL A 128 3.39 7.07 -20.25
C VAL A 128 4.62 6.37 -20.81
N VAL A 129 5.53 5.98 -19.93
CA VAL A 129 6.83 5.43 -20.27
C VAL A 129 7.00 4.10 -19.56
N GLU A 130 7.28 3.02 -20.29
CA GLU A 130 7.71 1.76 -19.66
C GLU A 130 9.12 1.96 -19.09
N ILE A 131 9.23 1.93 -17.76
CA ILE A 131 10.50 2.05 -17.05
C ILE A 131 11.07 0.68 -16.68
N PHE A 132 10.25 -0.37 -16.62
CA PHE A 132 10.71 -1.74 -16.36
C PHE A 132 9.78 -2.77 -17.01
N ARG A 133 10.36 -3.85 -17.52
CA ARG A 133 9.65 -5.09 -17.89
C ARG A 133 10.62 -6.24 -17.80
N GLY A 134 10.28 -7.24 -17.02
CA GLY A 134 11.10 -8.43 -16.79
C GLY A 134 10.72 -9.14 -15.51
N GLY A 135 11.54 -10.11 -15.10
CA GLY A 135 11.42 -10.74 -13.79
C GLY A 135 12.04 -9.85 -12.71
N LEU A 136 11.25 -9.41 -11.73
CA LEU A 136 11.77 -8.79 -10.51
C LEU A 136 12.34 -9.89 -9.62
N ALA A 137 13.64 -9.84 -9.37
CA ALA A 137 14.27 -10.71 -8.38
C ALA A 137 13.78 -10.35 -6.98
N LEU A 138 13.22 -11.33 -6.28
CA LEU A 138 12.85 -11.21 -4.87
C LEU A 138 14.03 -11.74 -4.04
N PRO A 139 14.80 -10.84 -3.40
CA PRO A 139 15.99 -11.26 -2.69
C PRO A 139 15.61 -12.16 -1.51
N ARG A 140 16.50 -13.11 -1.19
CA ARG A 140 16.38 -13.86 0.05
C ARG A 140 16.52 -12.87 1.20
N VAL A 141 15.57 -12.90 2.11
CA VAL A 141 15.56 -11.97 3.23
C VAL A 141 16.11 -12.67 4.46
N SER A 142 17.23 -12.17 5.00
CA SER A 142 17.78 -12.70 6.25
C SER A 142 16.87 -12.32 7.43
N PRO A 143 16.78 -13.15 8.49
CA PRO A 143 16.15 -12.73 9.74
C PRO A 143 16.79 -11.43 10.24
N THR A 144 15.98 -10.52 10.79
CA THR A 144 16.49 -9.27 11.35
C THR A 144 17.25 -9.51 12.65
N ASP A 145 18.35 -8.81 12.84
CA ASP A 145 19.20 -8.86 14.05
C ASP A 145 18.64 -8.05 15.23
N GLY A 146 17.39 -7.59 15.14
CA GLY A 146 16.73 -6.79 16.17
C GLY A 146 17.06 -5.30 16.12
N ARG A 147 17.73 -4.79 15.07
CA ARG A 147 17.90 -3.35 14.87
C ARG A 147 16.55 -2.65 14.73
N ALA A 148 16.41 -1.53 15.45
CA ALA A 148 15.20 -0.69 15.47
C ALA A 148 15.06 0.27 14.27
N VAL A 149 16.00 0.24 13.32
CA VAL A 149 16.00 1.11 12.14
C VAL A 149 16.07 0.23 10.90
N ALA A 150 14.98 0.15 10.14
CA ALA A 150 14.97 -0.49 8.83
C ALA A 150 15.85 0.29 7.85
N THR A 151 16.93 -0.36 7.43
CA THR A 151 17.80 0.13 6.38
C THR A 151 17.35 -0.41 5.03
N PHE A 152 17.51 0.39 3.98
CA PHE A 152 17.51 -0.12 2.61
C PHE A 152 18.81 -0.93 2.44
N ALA A 153 18.82 -2.20 2.85
CA ALA A 153 19.92 -3.09 2.54
C ALA A 153 19.84 -3.42 1.04
N SER A 154 20.75 -2.85 0.24
CA SER A 154 20.73 -2.96 -1.23
C SER A 154 20.69 -4.39 -1.75
N THR A 155 21.23 -5.36 -1.00
CA THR A 155 21.18 -6.79 -1.34
C THR A 155 19.87 -7.48 -0.97
N GLU A 156 19.06 -6.88 -0.10
CA GLU A 156 17.79 -7.42 0.40
C GLU A 156 16.56 -6.61 -0.03
N ALA A 157 16.75 -5.55 -0.82
CA ALA A 157 15.66 -4.72 -1.35
C ALA A 157 15.36 -5.07 -2.83
N PRO A 158 14.13 -5.43 -3.20
CA PRO A 158 13.71 -5.51 -4.58
C PRO A 158 13.88 -4.16 -5.22
N THR A 159 14.57 -4.20 -6.33
CA THR A 159 15.12 -3.02 -6.96
C THR A 159 14.81 -3.07 -8.44
N PHE A 160 14.23 -1.98 -8.93
CA PHE A 160 13.90 -1.75 -10.31
C PHE A 160 14.93 -0.78 -10.87
N VAL A 161 15.82 -1.28 -11.72
CA VAL A 161 16.68 -0.43 -12.53
C VAL A 161 15.88 0.00 -13.76
N PHE A 162 15.79 1.31 -13.99
CA PHE A 162 14.96 1.80 -15.08
C PHE A 162 15.65 1.54 -16.41
N LYS A 163 14.92 0.97 -17.38
CA LYS A 163 15.39 0.76 -18.75
C LYS A 163 15.82 2.06 -19.41
N GLN A 164 15.17 3.15 -19.04
CA GLN A 164 15.47 4.51 -19.45
C GLN A 164 15.29 5.45 -18.26
N PRO A 165 16.21 6.41 -18.04
CA PRO A 165 16.04 7.40 -16.99
C PRO A 165 14.75 8.21 -17.20
N LEU A 166 14.08 8.57 -16.11
CA LEU A 166 12.86 9.36 -16.14
C LEU A 166 13.17 10.80 -15.71
N ASP A 167 13.08 11.75 -16.64
CA ASP A 167 13.27 13.18 -16.36
C ASP A 167 12.19 13.70 -15.41
N ILE A 168 12.58 14.27 -14.27
CA ILE A 168 11.63 14.77 -13.28
C ILE A 168 10.97 16.06 -13.78
N VAL A 169 9.64 16.07 -13.77
CA VAL A 169 8.85 17.25 -14.14
C VAL A 169 8.41 17.99 -12.88
N ALA A 170 8.93 19.20 -12.69
CA ALA A 170 8.62 20.04 -11.54
C ALA A 170 7.11 20.28 -11.37
N GLY A 171 6.61 20.17 -10.14
CA GLY A 171 5.22 20.43 -9.79
C GLY A 171 4.21 19.34 -10.22
N LYS A 172 4.66 18.24 -10.83
CA LYS A 172 3.80 17.13 -11.25
C LYS A 172 3.88 15.94 -10.30
N THR A 173 2.76 15.26 -10.12
CA THR A 173 2.69 13.99 -9.40
C THR A 173 3.30 12.89 -10.26
N LEU A 174 4.09 12.01 -9.65
CA LEU A 174 4.60 10.81 -10.32
C LEU A 174 3.60 9.67 -10.12
N CYS A 175 3.05 9.15 -11.21
CA CYS A 175 2.25 7.93 -11.20
C CYS A 175 3.13 6.75 -11.63
N LEU A 176 3.31 5.77 -10.75
CA LEU A 176 3.95 4.49 -11.01
C LEU A 176 2.87 3.43 -11.12
N ASP A 177 2.76 2.77 -12.26
CA ASP A 177 1.76 1.73 -12.53
C ASP A 177 2.46 0.39 -12.72
N PHE A 178 2.11 -0.54 -11.86
CA PHE A 178 2.71 -1.85 -11.75
C PHE A 178 1.68 -2.90 -12.16
N GLU A 179 2.08 -3.76 -13.09
CA GLU A 179 1.32 -4.94 -13.48
C GLU A 179 2.16 -6.17 -13.18
N SER A 180 1.67 -7.03 -12.29
CA SER A 180 2.28 -8.32 -11.97
C SER A 180 1.50 -9.48 -12.57
N PHE A 181 2.26 -10.51 -12.96
CA PHE A 181 1.73 -11.74 -13.54
C PHE A 181 2.10 -12.92 -12.65
N PRO A 182 1.22 -13.94 -12.54
CA PRO A 182 1.52 -15.13 -11.77
C PRO A 182 2.79 -15.80 -12.30
N ALA A 183 3.66 -16.22 -11.39
CA ALA A 183 4.80 -17.05 -11.73
C ALA A 183 4.32 -18.42 -12.24
N SER A 184 5.09 -19.04 -13.14
CA SER A 184 4.73 -20.33 -13.76
C SER A 184 4.64 -21.51 -12.78
N ALA A 185 5.17 -21.36 -11.56
CA ALA A 185 5.03 -22.33 -10.48
C ALA A 185 4.04 -21.75 -9.47
N GLY A 186 2.89 -22.41 -9.28
CA GLY A 186 1.75 -21.96 -8.46
C GLY A 186 2.02 -21.89 -6.95
N HIS A 187 3.10 -21.24 -6.53
CA HIS A 187 3.43 -20.96 -5.15
C HIS A 187 3.06 -19.51 -4.82
N GLU A 188 2.24 -19.33 -3.78
CA GLU A 188 1.89 -18.00 -3.29
C GLU A 188 3.10 -17.44 -2.54
N TRP A 189 3.80 -16.48 -3.14
CA TRP A 189 4.91 -15.81 -2.48
C TRP A 189 4.50 -14.40 -2.12
N GLU A 190 4.59 -14.07 -0.85
CA GLU A 190 4.39 -12.70 -0.40
C GLU A 190 5.77 -12.12 -0.12
N TRP A 191 6.17 -11.06 -0.82
CA TRP A 191 7.36 -10.28 -0.41
C TRP A 191 6.88 -9.06 0.38
N PRO A 192 6.86 -9.13 1.73
CA PRO A 192 6.38 -8.04 2.54
C PRO A 192 7.34 -6.87 2.47
N ILE A 193 6.79 -5.73 2.08
CA ILE A 193 7.45 -4.44 2.21
C ILE A 193 6.93 -3.69 3.41
N ASP A 194 7.80 -2.82 3.86
CA ASP A 194 7.45 -1.83 4.83
C ASP A 194 6.48 -0.81 4.22
N ALA A 195 5.48 -0.42 5.01
CA ALA A 195 4.47 0.54 4.60
C ALA A 195 4.13 1.49 5.76
N GLU A 196 3.86 2.74 5.43
CA GLU A 196 3.37 3.71 6.38
C GLU A 196 1.89 3.94 6.13
N THR A 197 1.10 3.92 7.21
CA THR A 197 -0.23 4.53 7.18
C THR A 197 -0.28 5.70 8.13
N HIS A 198 -0.90 6.79 7.71
CA HIS A 198 -1.23 7.86 8.63
C HIS A 198 -2.70 7.82 8.99
N ARG A 199 -2.95 7.81 10.30
CA ARG A 199 -4.30 7.94 10.84
C ARG A 199 -4.56 9.41 11.11
N VAL A 200 -5.49 10.03 10.38
CA VAL A 200 -5.98 11.35 10.79
C VAL A 200 -6.77 11.17 12.10
N ALA A 201 -6.27 11.70 13.20
CA ALA A 201 -6.92 11.57 14.51
C ALA A 201 -8.34 12.18 14.51
N GLY A 202 -9.27 11.61 15.28
CA GLY A 202 -10.62 12.15 15.46
C GLY A 202 -11.61 11.88 14.31
N THR A 203 -11.21 11.12 13.29
CA THR A 203 -12.04 10.82 12.12
C THR A 203 -12.77 9.48 12.20
N SER A 204 -12.42 8.59 13.13
CA SER A 204 -13.27 7.42 13.42
C SER A 204 -13.36 7.12 14.91
N ARG A 205 -14.51 6.58 15.35
CA ARG A 205 -14.75 6.17 16.73
C ARG A 205 -15.64 4.94 16.80
N VAL A 206 -15.42 4.14 17.84
CA VAL A 206 -16.32 3.05 18.22
C VAL A 206 -17.57 3.64 18.87
N ILE A 207 -18.75 3.13 18.49
CA ILE A 207 -20.04 3.49 19.08
C ILE A 207 -20.75 2.23 19.57
N GLY A 208 -21.31 2.32 20.79
CA GLY A 208 -21.93 1.17 21.47
C GLY A 208 -20.94 0.04 21.79
N SER A 209 -21.49 -1.09 22.25
CA SER A 209 -20.75 -2.33 22.53
C SER A 209 -21.23 -3.45 21.60
N ALA A 210 -20.36 -4.42 21.36
CA ALA A 210 -20.79 -5.68 20.77
C ALA A 210 -21.53 -6.51 21.82
N CYS A 211 -22.62 -7.18 21.44
CA CYS A 211 -23.35 -8.06 22.38
C CYS A 211 -22.88 -9.52 22.36
N TRP A 212 -22.07 -9.91 21.36
CA TRP A 212 -21.54 -11.27 21.30
C TRP A 212 -20.32 -11.51 22.22
N ASN A 213 -19.43 -10.52 22.38
CA ASN A 213 -18.20 -10.71 23.14
C ASN A 213 -18.04 -9.53 24.11
N SER A 214 -18.32 -9.76 25.40
CA SER A 214 -18.19 -8.77 26.48
C SER A 214 -16.74 -8.46 26.86
N LYS A 215 -15.76 -9.07 26.18
CA LYS A 215 -14.34 -8.72 26.34
C LYS A 215 -14.11 -7.34 25.75
N SER A 216 -13.40 -6.48 26.47
CA SER A 216 -13.15 -5.05 26.22
C SER A 216 -12.53 -4.68 24.86
N THR A 217 -12.30 -5.63 23.97
CA THR A 217 -11.72 -5.41 22.64
C THR A 217 -12.83 -5.27 21.60
N PRO A 218 -12.83 -4.22 20.76
CA PRO A 218 -13.77 -4.10 19.66
C PRO A 218 -13.81 -5.37 18.80
N VAL A 219 -15.01 -5.84 18.49
CA VAL A 219 -15.26 -6.98 17.62
C VAL A 219 -15.13 -6.55 16.16
N THR A 220 -15.56 -5.32 15.86
CA THR A 220 -15.47 -4.67 14.56
C THR A 220 -14.47 -3.52 14.65
N THR A 221 -13.58 -3.45 13.67
CA THR A 221 -12.58 -2.39 13.53
C THR A 221 -12.52 -1.89 12.10
N VAL A 222 -12.07 -0.66 11.92
CA VAL A 222 -11.70 -0.12 10.61
C VAL A 222 -10.20 -0.02 10.52
N MET A 223 -9.63 -0.43 9.39
CA MET A 223 -8.18 -0.43 9.20
C MET A 223 -7.63 0.98 8.91
N GLU A 224 -8.47 1.84 8.34
CA GLU A 224 -8.22 3.24 8.01
C GLU A 224 -9.10 4.11 8.91
N SER A 225 -8.49 5.06 9.62
CA SER A 225 -9.27 5.96 10.49
C SER A 225 -9.80 7.18 9.74
N SER A 226 -9.11 7.63 8.69
CA SER A 226 -9.51 8.74 7.83
C SER A 226 -10.35 8.25 6.66
N LEU A 227 -11.60 8.72 6.59
CA LEU A 227 -12.43 8.52 5.41
C LEU A 227 -12.39 9.79 4.56
N ARG A 228 -12.26 9.63 3.24
CA ARG A 228 -12.43 10.72 2.28
C ARG A 228 -13.33 10.31 1.14
N PRO A 229 -13.92 11.29 0.43
CA PRO A 229 -14.76 10.99 -0.70
C PRO A 229 -13.97 10.22 -1.77
N GLY A 230 -14.51 9.09 -2.22
CA GLY A 230 -13.88 8.22 -3.22
C GLY A 230 -12.93 7.16 -2.66
N MET A 231 -12.65 7.15 -1.35
CA MET A 231 -11.87 6.09 -0.71
C MET A 231 -12.67 4.79 -0.54
N HIS A 232 -11.95 3.70 -0.37
CA HIS A 232 -12.49 2.41 0.01
C HIS A 232 -12.16 2.12 1.48
N LEU A 233 -13.16 2.14 2.36
CA LEU A 233 -12.94 1.82 3.76
C LEU A 233 -12.85 0.31 3.96
N LYS A 234 -11.73 -0.18 4.48
CA LYS A 234 -11.61 -1.59 4.89
C LYS A 234 -12.09 -1.78 6.33
N SER A 235 -13.19 -2.50 6.49
CA SER A 235 -13.74 -2.91 7.78
C SER A 235 -13.47 -4.39 8.03
N THR A 236 -12.98 -4.72 9.22
CA THR A 236 -12.75 -6.11 9.63
C THR A 236 -13.59 -6.44 10.86
N SER A 237 -14.07 -7.68 10.93
CA SER A 237 -14.80 -8.16 12.10
C SER A 237 -14.44 -9.59 12.43
N ARG A 238 -14.49 -9.91 13.73
CA ARG A 238 -14.60 -11.28 14.22
C ARG A 238 -16.08 -11.68 14.31
N THR A 239 -16.34 -12.98 14.25
CA THR A 239 -17.70 -13.54 14.34
C THR A 239 -17.87 -14.48 15.53
N PRO A 240 -19.10 -14.56 16.06
CA PRO A 240 -19.49 -15.64 16.94
C PRO A 240 -19.11 -17.04 16.45
N PRO A 241 -18.74 -17.95 17.36
CA PRO A 241 -18.80 -19.38 17.06
C PRO A 241 -20.16 -19.72 16.43
N ASN A 242 -20.14 -20.62 15.44
CA ASN A 242 -21.35 -21.07 14.74
C ASN A 242 -22.12 -19.96 14.01
N THR A 243 -21.45 -18.90 13.54
CA THR A 243 -22.10 -17.89 12.69
C THR A 243 -22.52 -18.51 11.36
N ALA A 244 -23.83 -18.56 11.09
CA ALA A 244 -24.39 -19.06 9.84
C ALA A 244 -24.23 -18.04 8.70
N ALA A 245 -24.41 -16.76 9.03
CA ALA A 245 -24.25 -15.65 8.11
C ALA A 245 -23.98 -14.36 8.89
N ALA A 246 -23.45 -13.35 8.21
CA ALA A 246 -23.49 -12.00 8.73
C ALA A 246 -23.55 -10.97 7.61
N PHE A 247 -23.96 -9.78 8.01
CA PHE A 247 -24.18 -8.66 7.13
C PHE A 247 -23.45 -7.45 7.68
N LEU A 248 -22.71 -6.77 6.80
CA LEU A 248 -22.24 -5.42 7.07
C LEU A 248 -23.36 -4.45 6.71
N MET A 249 -23.82 -3.72 7.71
CA MET A 249 -24.76 -2.61 7.58
C MET A 249 -23.95 -1.32 7.52
N TYR A 250 -24.20 -0.46 6.54
CA TYR A 250 -23.63 0.88 6.52
C TYR A 250 -24.56 1.90 5.85
N GLY A 251 -24.35 3.17 6.19
CA GLY A 251 -25.15 4.29 5.69
C GLY A 251 -24.42 5.62 5.86
N LEU A 252 -24.84 6.61 5.07
CA LEU A 252 -24.28 7.95 5.11
C LEU A 252 -25.26 8.87 5.82
N SER A 253 -24.75 9.69 6.72
CA SER A 253 -25.61 10.70 7.31
C SER A 253 -24.86 11.97 7.70
N ASP A 254 -25.47 13.10 7.36
CA ASP A 254 -25.20 14.44 7.89
C ASP A 254 -26.01 14.70 9.18
N GLN A 255 -27.16 14.05 9.34
CA GLN A 255 -28.18 14.33 10.37
C GLN A 255 -28.51 13.19 11.33
N PHE A 256 -27.78 12.07 11.33
CA PHE A 256 -27.93 11.07 12.39
C PHE A 256 -27.14 11.50 13.64
N ALA A 257 -27.58 12.62 14.20
CA ALA A 257 -28.02 12.58 15.58
C ALA A 257 -29.43 11.95 15.60
N PHE A 258 -29.56 10.61 15.41
CA PHE A 258 -30.42 9.97 16.40
C PHE A 258 -29.70 10.25 17.70
N GLY A 259 -30.31 11.05 18.58
CA GLY A 259 -29.83 11.12 19.94
C GLY A 259 -29.71 9.67 20.42
N THR A 260 -28.47 9.17 20.54
CA THR A 260 -27.97 8.29 21.60
C THR A 260 -28.81 7.08 22.04
N VAL A 261 -29.85 6.67 21.33
CA VAL A 261 -30.75 5.58 21.72
C VAL A 261 -30.57 4.44 20.73
N PRO A 262 -29.63 3.52 21.03
CA PRO A 262 -29.51 2.26 20.31
C PRO A 262 -30.88 1.57 20.23
N LEU A 263 -31.24 1.04 19.06
CA LEU A 263 -32.46 0.26 18.90
C LEU A 263 -32.23 -1.12 19.55
N PRO A 264 -32.93 -1.46 20.64
CA PRO A 264 -32.76 -2.74 21.29
C PRO A 264 -33.41 -3.83 20.44
N LEU A 265 -32.69 -4.92 20.17
CA LEU A 265 -33.19 -6.07 19.42
C LEU A 265 -33.95 -7.05 20.33
N THR A 266 -34.80 -6.55 21.23
CA THR A 266 -35.41 -7.29 22.36
C THR A 266 -36.14 -8.57 21.98
N ILE A 267 -36.71 -8.65 20.78
CA ILE A 267 -37.49 -9.81 20.33
C ILE A 267 -36.59 -10.94 19.82
N ALA A 268 -35.46 -10.62 19.18
CA ALA A 268 -34.62 -11.60 18.49
C ALA A 268 -33.23 -11.80 19.13
N ALA A 269 -32.78 -10.83 19.93
CA ALA A 269 -31.52 -10.87 20.67
C ALA A 269 -31.56 -9.88 21.85
N PRO A 270 -32.10 -10.31 23.01
CA PRO A 270 -32.06 -9.53 24.24
C PRO A 270 -30.61 -9.15 24.57
N ALA A 271 -30.39 -7.89 24.97
CA ALA A 271 -29.06 -7.25 25.18
C ALA A 271 -28.28 -6.85 23.92
N CYS A 272 -28.75 -7.15 22.72
CA CYS A 272 -28.16 -6.61 21.50
C CYS A 272 -28.78 -5.26 21.11
N GLN A 273 -27.91 -4.41 20.61
CA GLN A 273 -28.25 -3.05 20.21
C GLN A 273 -27.79 -2.81 18.76
N LEU A 274 -28.71 -2.25 17.98
CA LEU A 274 -28.40 -1.69 16.67
C LEU A 274 -28.17 -0.19 16.86
N VAL A 275 -26.94 0.25 16.56
CA VAL A 275 -26.51 1.65 16.68
C VAL A 275 -26.32 2.32 15.32
N VAL A 276 -26.47 1.56 14.23
CA VAL A 276 -26.38 2.04 12.86
C VAL A 276 -27.67 1.73 12.11
N SER A 277 -28.27 2.76 11.50
CA SER A 277 -29.34 2.57 10.52
C SER A 277 -28.68 2.36 9.14
N PRO A 278 -28.85 1.19 8.51
CA PRO A 278 -28.30 0.97 7.18
C PRO A 278 -29.14 1.63 6.10
N ASP A 279 -28.47 2.35 5.21
CA ASP A 279 -28.99 2.59 3.85
C ASP A 279 -28.67 1.37 2.95
N VAL A 280 -27.62 0.62 3.29
CA VAL A 280 -27.08 -0.50 2.51
C VAL A 280 -26.76 -1.70 3.39
N PHE A 281 -27.08 -2.90 2.88
CA PHE A 281 -26.70 -4.18 3.47
C PHE A 281 -25.78 -4.94 2.50
N VAL A 282 -24.61 -5.36 2.98
CA VAL A 282 -23.66 -6.17 2.21
C VAL A 282 -23.45 -7.50 2.93
N PRO A 283 -23.73 -8.65 2.28
CA PRO A 283 -23.39 -9.96 2.82
C PRO A 283 -21.89 -10.04 3.09
N ALA A 284 -21.51 -10.47 4.30
CA ALA A 284 -20.13 -10.65 4.66
C ALA A 284 -19.71 -12.12 4.51
N ILE A 285 -18.60 -12.34 3.81
CA ILE A 285 -18.01 -13.68 3.65
C ILE A 285 -17.01 -13.90 4.78
N PHE A 286 -17.08 -15.06 5.44
CA PHE A 286 -16.22 -15.43 6.56
C PHE A 286 -15.19 -16.45 6.16
N PHE A 287 -13.98 -16.25 6.67
CA PHE A 287 -12.91 -17.22 6.62
C PHE A 287 -12.69 -17.75 8.04
N HIS A 288 -12.98 -19.03 8.24
CA HIS A 288 -12.63 -19.71 9.48
C HIS A 288 -11.15 -20.07 9.43
N ARG A 289 -10.38 -19.67 10.44
CA ARG A 289 -9.02 -20.22 10.58
C ARG A 289 -9.16 -21.68 10.98
N LEU A 290 -8.55 -22.58 10.23
CA LEU A 290 -8.52 -24.03 10.46
C LEU A 290 -7.77 -24.45 11.75
N ARG A 291 -7.69 -23.59 12.77
CA ARG A 291 -7.01 -23.89 14.04
C ARG A 291 -7.83 -23.40 15.23
N ALA A 292 -8.26 -24.34 16.06
CA ALA A 292 -8.66 -24.28 17.48
C ALA A 292 -9.66 -23.20 17.97
N SER A 293 -10.02 -22.18 17.19
CA SER A 293 -11.06 -21.22 17.51
C SER A 293 -12.17 -21.27 16.48
N ASP A 294 -13.40 -21.49 16.92
CA ASP A 294 -14.61 -21.46 16.08
C ASP A 294 -14.98 -20.06 15.58
N GLU A 295 -14.16 -19.04 15.88
CA GLU A 295 -14.32 -17.67 15.40
C GLU A 295 -13.95 -17.56 13.92
N GLY A 296 -14.89 -17.08 13.10
CA GLY A 296 -14.62 -16.65 11.73
C GLY A 296 -14.13 -15.20 11.68
N HIS A 297 -13.28 -14.89 10.71
CA HIS A 297 -12.86 -13.53 10.41
C HIS A 297 -13.44 -13.07 9.08
N THR A 298 -13.90 -11.83 9.00
CA THR A 298 -14.26 -11.19 7.73
C THR A 298 -13.55 -9.87 7.55
N SER A 299 -13.32 -9.53 6.29
CA SER A 299 -12.90 -8.22 5.86
C SER A 299 -13.80 -7.80 4.70
N GLN A 300 -14.44 -6.66 4.85
CA GLN A 300 -15.26 -6.03 3.82
C GLN A 300 -14.66 -4.71 3.42
N ILE A 301 -14.86 -4.37 2.16
CA ILE A 301 -14.42 -3.11 1.59
C ILE A 301 -15.67 -2.32 1.23
N VAL A 302 -15.80 -1.16 1.85
CA VAL A 302 -16.95 -0.27 1.71
C VAL A 302 -16.57 0.85 0.75
N PRO A 303 -17.18 0.92 -0.45
CA PRO A 303 -16.95 2.04 -1.36
C PRO A 303 -17.57 3.31 -0.79
N THR A 304 -16.95 4.47 -1.03
CA THR A 304 -17.54 5.77 -0.69
C THR A 304 -17.72 6.65 -1.92
N PRO A 305 -18.76 7.52 -1.95
CA PRO A 305 -18.96 8.43 -3.07
C PRO A 305 -17.79 9.40 -3.24
N GLN A 306 -17.35 9.62 -4.48
CA GLN A 306 -16.31 10.60 -4.82
C GLN A 306 -16.92 11.99 -5.06
N ILE A 307 -17.57 12.56 -4.05
CA ILE A 307 -18.24 13.86 -4.16
C ILE A 307 -17.77 14.76 -3.02
N ALA A 308 -17.30 15.97 -3.32
CA ALA A 308 -16.79 16.90 -2.31
C ALA A 308 -17.82 17.27 -1.23
N ALA A 309 -19.13 17.22 -1.56
CA ALA A 309 -20.22 17.42 -0.61
C ALA A 309 -20.21 16.41 0.56
N MET A 310 -19.48 15.29 0.43
CA MET A 310 -19.31 14.32 1.51
C MET A 310 -18.44 14.83 2.65
N TYR A 311 -17.61 15.87 2.46
CA TYR A 311 -16.79 16.39 3.56
C TYR A 311 -17.67 16.84 4.75
N GLY A 312 -17.30 16.42 5.96
CA GLY A 312 -18.07 16.68 7.18
C GLY A 312 -19.15 15.65 7.49
N SER A 313 -19.62 14.88 6.50
CA SER A 313 -20.57 13.77 6.72
C SER A 313 -19.91 12.61 7.47
N THR A 314 -20.73 11.68 7.97
CA THR A 314 -20.25 10.49 8.69
C THR A 314 -20.79 9.22 8.04
N LEU A 315 -19.89 8.29 7.76
CA LEU A 315 -20.21 6.91 7.43
C LEU A 315 -20.36 6.11 8.72
N TYR A 316 -21.49 5.45 8.88
CA TYR A 316 -21.76 4.56 9.99
C TYR A 316 -21.70 3.11 9.51
N LEU A 317 -21.12 2.22 10.31
CA LEU A 317 -21.07 0.80 9.99
C LEU A 317 -21.20 -0.11 11.22
N GLN A 318 -21.86 -1.26 11.06
CA GLN A 318 -22.02 -2.28 12.10
C GLN A 318 -22.24 -3.65 11.47
N TYR A 319 -21.72 -4.72 12.09
CA TYR A 319 -22.03 -6.09 11.67
C TYR A 319 -23.23 -6.65 12.44
N LEU A 320 -24.11 -7.34 11.72
CA LEU A 320 -25.17 -8.18 12.25
C LEU A 320 -24.86 -9.65 11.93
N PHE A 321 -24.79 -10.48 12.96
CA PHE A 321 -24.50 -11.91 12.88
C PHE A 321 -25.77 -12.74 13.09
N LEU A 322 -26.00 -13.72 12.21
CA LEU A 322 -26.95 -14.80 12.39
C LEU A 322 -26.20 -15.99 13.01
N VAL A 323 -26.45 -16.27 14.28
CA VAL A 323 -25.78 -17.37 14.99
C VAL A 323 -26.65 -18.62 14.89
N SER A 324 -26.07 -19.69 14.34
CA SER A 324 -26.72 -21.00 14.28
C SER A 324 -26.66 -21.72 15.64
N GLY A 325 -27.73 -22.42 15.95
CA GLY A 325 -27.91 -23.22 17.15
C GLY A 325 -29.30 -23.85 17.17
N ALA A 326 -29.64 -24.57 18.25
CA ALA A 326 -30.97 -25.14 18.44
C ALA A 326 -32.09 -24.08 18.42
N THR A 327 -31.75 -22.84 18.80
CA THR A 327 -32.57 -21.65 18.58
C THR A 327 -31.70 -20.60 17.89
N PRO A 328 -31.94 -20.30 16.60
CA PRO A 328 -31.23 -19.23 15.91
C PRO A 328 -31.33 -17.93 16.67
N SER A 329 -30.22 -17.21 16.79
CA SER A 329 -30.17 -15.93 17.51
C SER A 329 -29.42 -14.88 16.69
N LEU A 330 -29.68 -13.62 16.99
CA LEU A 330 -28.91 -12.51 16.43
C LEU A 330 -27.81 -12.10 17.39
N ALA A 331 -26.70 -11.65 16.84
CA ALA A 331 -25.71 -10.87 17.58
C ALA A 331 -25.24 -9.68 16.77
N THR A 332 -24.75 -8.63 17.44
CA THR A 332 -24.22 -7.44 16.79
C THR A 332 -22.77 -7.20 17.21
N GLY A 333 -21.98 -6.69 16.26
CA GLY A 333 -20.70 -6.08 16.55
C GLY A 333 -20.89 -4.69 17.17
N ASN A 334 -19.82 -4.08 17.65
CA ASN A 334 -19.83 -2.65 17.95
C ASN A 334 -20.03 -1.86 16.66
N GLY A 335 -20.66 -0.68 16.74
CA GLY A 335 -20.71 0.23 15.61
C GLY A 335 -19.39 0.99 15.46
N ILE A 336 -19.14 1.51 14.26
CA ILE A 336 -18.09 2.48 13.98
C ILE A 336 -18.72 3.67 13.27
N ALA A 337 -18.34 4.87 13.69
CA ALA A 337 -18.60 6.11 12.97
C ALA A 337 -17.29 6.60 12.37
N ALA A 338 -17.26 6.88 11.06
CA ALA A 338 -16.11 7.40 10.33
C ALA A 338 -16.48 8.70 9.61
N LYS A 339 -15.96 9.83 10.06
CA LYS A 339 -16.19 11.16 9.50
C LYS A 339 -15.31 11.38 8.27
N PHE A 340 -15.93 11.92 7.22
CA PHE A 340 -15.21 12.38 6.04
C PHE A 340 -14.45 13.66 6.35
N THR A 341 -13.11 13.62 6.28
CA THR A 341 -12.25 14.78 6.55
C THR A 341 -11.80 15.50 5.27
N SER A 342 -11.75 16.83 5.34
CA SER A 342 -11.15 17.70 4.33
C SER A 342 -9.67 17.98 4.57
N ASP A 343 -9.08 17.50 5.68
CA ASP A 343 -7.65 17.66 5.98
C ASP A 343 -6.82 17.17 4.79
N THR A 344 -5.62 17.64 4.53
CA THR A 344 -4.80 17.16 3.39
C THR A 344 -4.06 15.86 3.78
N PRO A 345 -3.87 14.87 2.90
CA PRO A 345 -3.12 13.66 3.24
C PRO A 345 -1.70 14.08 3.59
N THR A 346 -1.24 13.63 4.74
CA THR A 346 0.09 14.05 5.22
C THR A 346 1.18 13.21 4.55
N LEU A 347 0.86 11.98 4.14
CA LEU A 347 1.83 11.13 3.46
C LEU A 347 2.09 11.59 2.03
N GLY A 348 1.13 12.24 1.36
CA GLY A 348 1.29 12.68 -0.04
C GLY A 348 1.56 11.53 -1.01
N VAL A 349 1.04 10.35 -0.68
CA VAL A 349 1.12 9.15 -1.50
C VAL A 349 -0.24 8.46 -1.44
N SER A 350 -0.71 7.97 -2.59
CA SER A 350 -1.91 7.14 -2.67
C SER A 350 -1.69 5.90 -3.51
N LEU A 351 -2.57 4.93 -3.28
CA LEU A 351 -2.55 3.63 -3.93
C LEU A 351 -3.90 3.41 -4.62
N VAL A 352 -3.88 2.96 -5.87
CA VAL A 352 -5.06 2.40 -6.54
C VAL A 352 -4.73 0.95 -6.89
N ALA A 353 -5.50 -0.03 -6.40
CA ALA A 353 -5.14 -1.44 -6.57
C ALA A 353 -6.33 -2.32 -6.96
N THR A 354 -6.07 -3.29 -7.82
CA THR A 354 -7.04 -4.32 -8.21
C THR A 354 -6.39 -5.70 -8.27
N THR A 355 -7.21 -6.73 -8.03
CA THR A 355 -6.81 -8.13 -8.23
C THR A 355 -7.10 -8.64 -9.64
N ASN A 356 -7.36 -7.74 -10.59
CA ASN A 356 -7.62 -8.06 -11.99
C ASN A 356 -6.87 -7.06 -12.89
N THR A 357 -5.79 -7.47 -13.58
CA THR A 357 -5.03 -6.54 -14.46
C THR A 357 -5.81 -6.06 -15.67
N THR A 358 -6.84 -6.80 -16.10
CA THR A 358 -7.72 -6.34 -17.18
C THR A 358 -8.73 -5.29 -16.71
N GLY A 359 -8.83 -5.07 -15.40
CA GLY A 359 -9.68 -4.03 -14.83
C GLY A 359 -9.20 -2.65 -15.24
N SER A 360 -10.10 -1.83 -15.77
CA SER A 360 -9.86 -0.41 -16.02
C SER A 360 -9.87 0.43 -14.73
N SER A 361 -10.30 -0.16 -13.62
CA SER A 361 -10.41 0.49 -12.32
C SER A 361 -9.93 -0.36 -11.16
N GLY A 362 -9.60 0.30 -10.04
CA GLY A 362 -9.18 -0.32 -8.79
C GLY A 362 -9.78 0.37 -7.57
N ARG A 363 -9.39 -0.16 -6.40
CA ARG A 363 -9.74 0.37 -5.10
C ARG A 363 -8.74 1.44 -4.70
N VAL A 364 -9.24 2.58 -4.26
CA VAL A 364 -8.45 3.73 -3.82
C VAL A 364 -8.14 3.63 -2.32
N PHE A 365 -6.85 3.74 -1.98
CA PHE A 365 -6.34 3.87 -0.62
C PHE A 365 -5.53 5.18 -0.52
N LEU A 366 -5.84 5.99 0.49
CA LEU A 366 -5.14 7.24 0.80
C LEU A 366 -4.44 7.11 2.15
N ASP A 367 -3.44 7.96 2.39
CA ASP A 367 -2.64 7.92 3.61
C ASP A 367 -2.10 6.51 3.92
N PHE A 368 -1.79 5.77 2.85
CA PHE A 368 -1.14 4.47 2.87
C PHE A 368 -0.09 4.45 1.76
N ALA A 369 1.17 4.29 2.16
CA ALA A 369 2.31 4.43 1.28
C ALA A 369 3.26 3.23 1.42
N PRO A 370 3.63 2.55 0.32
CA PRO A 370 4.85 1.74 0.32
C PRO A 370 6.05 2.61 0.71
N VAL A 371 7.00 2.06 1.46
CA VAL A 371 8.28 2.75 1.69
C VAL A 371 9.20 2.51 0.49
N ILE A 372 9.42 3.56 -0.29
CA ILE A 372 10.17 3.56 -1.55
C ILE A 372 11.41 4.45 -1.42
N GLU A 373 12.56 3.99 -1.92
CA GLU A 373 13.70 4.83 -2.25
C GLU A 373 13.72 5.08 -3.76
N LEU A 374 13.81 6.34 -4.17
CA LEU A 374 14.06 6.74 -5.56
C LEU A 374 15.49 7.29 -5.66
N GLU A 375 16.29 6.75 -6.57
CA GLU A 375 17.63 7.25 -6.90
C GLU A 375 17.57 8.08 -8.19
N SER A 376 18.26 9.21 -8.17
CA SER A 376 18.44 10.07 -9.33
C SER A 376 19.90 10.36 -9.67
N ARG A 377 20.13 10.74 -10.92
CA ARG A 377 21.42 11.17 -11.49
C ARG A 377 21.27 12.42 -12.33
#